data_AF-A0A0A0LCV0-F1
#
_entry.id   AF-A0A0A0LCV0-F1
#
_cell.length_a   1.000
_cell.length_b   1.000
_cell.length_c   1.000
_cell.angle_alpha   90.00
_cell.angle_beta   90.00
_cell.angle_gamma   90.00
#
_symmetry.space_group_name_H-M   'P 1'
#
loop_
_entity.id
_entity.type
_entity.pdbx_description
1 polymer ?
#
loop_
_entity_poly.entity_id
_entity_poly.type
_entity_poly.pdbx_seq_one_letter_code
_entity_poly.pdbx_strand_id
1 'polypeptide(L)' 'MLTCLFRICPYLVQKESPLGLATQSAHPARFSPDDKYSRQRVLLKKRFGLLPTQQPPPKY' A
#
# COMPACT_ATOMS: atom_id res chain seq x y z
N MET A 1 13.24 1.24 -5.48
CA MET A 1 12.13 0.48 -6.10
C MET A 1 10.89 0.58 -5.22
N LEU A 2 10.25 1.75 -5.22
CA LEU A 2 9.24 2.18 -4.23
C LEU A 2 7.93 2.56 -4.94
N THR A 3 7.45 1.77 -5.90
CA THR A 3 6.42 2.19 -6.88
C THR A 3 4.97 1.94 -6.47
N CYS A 4 4.66 1.58 -5.21
CA CYS A 4 3.28 1.28 -4.81
C CYS A 4 2.39 2.50 -4.47
N LEU A 5 2.94 3.72 -4.36
CA LEU A 5 2.16 4.87 -3.87
C LEU A 5 1.46 5.70 -4.97
N PHE A 6 1.73 5.47 -6.25
CA PHE A 6 1.21 6.30 -7.35
C PHE A 6 0.03 5.69 -8.13
N ARG A 7 -0.62 4.64 -7.62
CA ARG A 7 -1.58 3.87 -8.41
C ARG A 7 -3.04 4.06 -8.02
N ILE A 8 -3.31 4.80 -6.95
CA ILE A 8 -4.62 4.93 -6.32
C ILE A 8 -5.20 6.30 -6.70
N CYS A 9 -6.14 6.34 -7.64
CA CYS A 9 -6.78 7.57 -8.10
C CYS A 9 -8.28 7.55 -7.75
N PRO A 10 -8.78 8.41 -6.84
CA PRO A 10 -10.15 8.30 -6.32
C PRO A 10 -11.24 8.75 -7.29
N TYR A 11 -10.89 9.46 -8.36
CA TYR A 11 -11.84 10.10 -9.27
C TYR A 11 -11.62 9.73 -10.75
N LEU A 12 -10.62 8.89 -11.06
CA LEU A 12 -10.30 8.51 -12.43
C LEU A 12 -10.93 7.15 -12.76
N VAL A 13 -11.81 7.12 -13.77
CA VAL A 13 -12.42 5.89 -14.33
C VAL A 13 -11.53 5.22 -15.40
N GLN A 14 -10.46 5.91 -15.82
CA GLN A 14 -9.57 5.46 -16.90
C GLN A 14 -8.59 4.38 -16.41
N LYS A 15 -8.36 3.37 -17.27
CA LYS A 15 -7.48 2.23 -16.98
C LYS A 15 -6.01 2.60 -16.90
N GLU A 16 -5.62 3.67 -17.57
CA GLU A 16 -4.24 4.14 -17.65
C GLU A 16 -4.16 5.58 -17.13
N SER A 17 -3.08 5.86 -16.41
CA SER A 17 -2.73 7.21 -16.00
C SER A 17 -2.13 7.98 -17.19
N PRO A 18 -2.09 9.32 -17.15
CA PRO A 18 -1.43 10.12 -18.19
C PRO A 18 0.07 9.83 -18.33
N LEU A 19 0.66 9.08 -17.39
CA LEU A 19 2.03 8.60 -17.42
C LEU A 19 2.15 7.15 -17.95
N GLY A 20 1.08 6.58 -18.49
CA GLY A 20 1.02 5.20 -19.00
C GLY A 20 1.07 4.12 -17.90
N LEU A 21 0.88 4.50 -16.64
CA LEU A 21 0.83 3.53 -15.53
C LEU A 21 -0.60 3.03 -15.36
N ALA A 22 -0.79 1.73 -15.30
CA ALA A 22 -2.13 1.17 -15.08
C ALA A 22 -2.70 1.64 -13.73
N THR A 23 -3.96 2.02 -13.68
CA THR A 23 -4.62 2.57 -12.48
C THR A 23 -5.12 1.42 -11.57
N GLN A 24 -5.13 1.65 -10.26
CA GLN A 24 -5.77 0.79 -9.25
C GLN A 24 -6.88 1.57 -8.53
N SER A 25 -7.86 0.84 -8.00
CA SER A 25 -8.96 1.43 -7.26
C SER A 25 -8.45 2.15 -6.02
N ALA A 26 -9.05 3.30 -5.71
CA ALA A 26 -8.68 4.06 -4.53
C ALA A 26 -9.31 3.56 -3.23
N HIS A 27 -10.13 2.53 -3.31
CA HIS A 27 -10.78 1.94 -2.15
C HIS A 27 -9.75 1.18 -1.32
N PRO A 28 -9.75 1.34 0.02
CA PRO A 28 -8.86 0.58 0.88
C PRO A 28 -9.15 -0.91 0.76
N ALA A 29 -8.13 -1.74 1.00
CA ALA A 29 -8.29 -3.18 1.03
C ALA A 29 -9.37 -3.57 2.06
N ARG A 30 -10.34 -4.39 1.63
CA ARG A 30 -11.42 -4.88 2.50
C ARG A 30 -10.84 -5.63 3.71
N PHE A 31 -11.24 -5.23 4.90
CA PHE A 31 -10.92 -5.96 6.12
C PHE A 31 -11.57 -7.35 6.11
N SER A 32 -10.80 -8.38 6.45
CA SER A 32 -11.28 -9.76 6.59
C SER A 32 -10.68 -10.34 7.87
N PRO A 33 -11.49 -10.92 8.77
CA PRO A 33 -11.01 -11.37 10.08
C PRO A 33 -10.04 -12.55 10.00
N ASP A 34 -10.16 -13.42 9.00
CA ASP A 34 -9.29 -14.58 8.79
C ASP A 34 -7.87 -14.18 8.31
N ASP A 35 -7.73 -13.10 7.53
CA ASP A 35 -6.49 -12.63 6.88
C ASP A 35 -5.35 -13.69 6.79
N LYS A 36 -5.58 -14.73 5.97
CA LYS A 36 -4.67 -15.88 5.76
C LYS A 36 -3.23 -15.48 5.43
N TYR A 37 -3.05 -14.30 4.83
CA TYR A 37 -1.75 -13.80 4.38
C TYR A 37 -1.17 -12.70 5.28
N SER A 38 -1.74 -12.50 6.47
CA SER A 38 -1.27 -11.55 7.49
C SER A 38 0.22 -11.70 7.80
N ARG A 39 0.69 -12.94 8.01
CA ARG A 39 2.10 -13.24 8.30
C ARG A 39 3.02 -12.76 7.17
N GLN A 40 2.68 -13.08 5.93
CA GLN A 40 3.48 -12.72 4.76
C GLN A 40 3.53 -11.21 4.56
N ARG A 41 2.39 -10.53 4.76
CA ARG A 41 2.27 -9.07 4.71
C ARG A 41 3.18 -8.39 5.73
N VAL A 42 3.23 -8.89 6.97
CA VAL A 42 4.11 -8.34 8.01
C VAL A 42 5.59 -8.60 7.70
N LEU A 43 5.94 -9.80 7.24
CA LEU A 43 7.33 -10.13 6.87
C LEU A 43 7.85 -9.26 5.73
N LEU A 44 7.03 -9.02 4.70
CA LEU A 44 7.35 -8.08 3.63
C LEU A 44 7.62 -6.68 4.17
N LYS A 45 6.73 -6.14 5.01
CA LYS A 45 6.91 -4.80 5.61
C LYS A 45 8.20 -4.71 6.43
N LYS A 46 8.54 -5.75 7.19
CA LYS A 46 9.79 -5.82 7.98
C LYS A 46 11.03 -5.78 7.08
N ARG A 47 11.05 -6.55 5.99
CA ARG A 47 12.18 -6.59 5.03
C ARG A 47 12.47 -5.24 4.37
N PHE A 48 11.43 -4.47 4.09
CA PHE A 48 11.56 -3.15 3.45
C PHE A 48 11.66 -1.98 4.45
N GLY A 49 11.71 -2.23 5.75
CA GLY A 49 11.81 -1.14 6.73
C GLY A 49 10.55 -0.27 6.84
N LEU A 50 9.39 -0.76 6.40
CA LEU A 50 8.13 0.01 6.31
C LEU A 50 7.30 -0.05 7.58
N LEU A 51 7.78 -0.70 8.64
CA LEU A 51 7.01 -0.89 9.86
C LEU A 51 7.17 0.35 10.75
N PRO A 52 6.07 0.95 11.26
CA PRO A 52 6.16 2.15 12.11
C PRO A 52 6.94 1.88 13.42
N THR A 53 6.98 0.64 13.88
CA THR A 53 7.78 0.23 15.04
C THR A 53 9.30 0.29 14.80
N GLN A 54 9.75 0.41 13.55
CA GLN A 54 11.17 0.59 13.21
C GLN A 54 11.55 2.08 13.21
N GLN A 55 10.58 2.99 13.23
CA GLN A 55 10.81 4.43 13.24
C GLN A 55 10.99 4.93 14.68
N PRO A 56 11.75 6.03 14.87
CA PRO A 56 11.84 6.66 16.18
C PRO A 56 10.45 7.10 16.66
N PRO A 57 10.23 7.16 17.99
CA PRO A 57 8.95 7.61 18.53
C PRO A 57 8.62 9.02 18.03
N PRO A 58 7.34 9.32 17.76
CA PRO A 58 6.92 10.66 17.38
C PRO A 58 7.29 11.64 18.51
N LYS A 59 7.96 12.75 18.16
CA LYS A 59 8.18 13.87 19.06
C LYS A 59 6.94 14.75 19.02
N TYR A 60 6.34 14.99 20.18
CA TYR A 60 5.17 15.87 20.35
C TYR A 60 5.62 17.28 20.70
#